data_AF-A0A497T4R4-F1
#
_entry.id   AF-A0A497T4R4-F1
#
_cell.length_a   1.000
_cell.length_b   1.000
_cell.length_c   1.000
_cell.angle_alpha   90.00
_cell.angle_beta   90.00
_cell.angle_gamma   90.00
#
_symmetry.space_group_name_H-M   'P 1'
#
loop_
_entity.id
_entity.type
_entity.pdbx_description
1 polymer ?
#
loop_
_entity_poly.entity_id
_entity_poly.type
_entity_poly.pdbx_seq_one_letter_code
_entity_poly.pdbx_strand_id
1 'polypeptide(L)'
;MNWRLSKLDKYALISNSDAHSFWPWRIGREANVFELKSLSYDGLFRAIKERDKNKFLYTIEVDPGYGKYHFDGHRECGVVLSPKEAEKLNNICPVCGRPLTIGVLHRVEELADRKEGFVPKNSIPFKSLIPLSEIVSAFIGGQPFSKKVWEIYTDLIKKFGNELKVLLEAGEEELASVCREDIAKGIVMVRENKIRIVPGFDGVYGYPLLGKLKEREMKTETKRDKQKSLKEF
;
A
#
# COMPACT_ATOMS: atom_id res chain seq x y z
N MET A 1 4.73 9.98 -0.75
CA MET A 1 6.08 10.20 -1.35
C MET A 1 6.18 11.52 -2.11
N ASN A 2 5.37 11.74 -3.16
CA ASN A 2 5.55 12.86 -4.10
C ASN A 2 5.43 14.27 -3.50
N TRP A 3 4.69 14.44 -2.40
CA TRP A 3 4.59 15.71 -1.68
C TRP A 3 5.92 16.27 -1.15
N ARG A 4 6.97 15.43 -1.16
CA ARG A 4 8.32 15.82 -0.76
C ARG A 4 9.10 16.59 -1.83
N LEU A 5 8.55 16.76 -3.03
CA LEU A 5 9.14 17.56 -4.11
C LEU A 5 8.28 18.82 -4.36
N SER A 6 8.78 19.99 -3.95
CA SER A 6 8.08 21.26 -4.17
C SER A 6 7.79 21.58 -5.63
N LYS A 7 8.63 21.09 -6.55
CA LYS A 7 8.44 21.26 -8.01
C LYS A 7 7.13 20.64 -8.52
N LEU A 8 6.54 19.69 -7.77
CA LEU A 8 5.28 19.03 -8.12
C LEU A 8 4.04 19.76 -7.60
N ASP A 9 4.18 20.74 -6.71
CA ASP A 9 3.05 21.42 -6.05
C ASP A 9 2.12 22.16 -7.00
N LYS A 10 2.56 22.47 -8.22
CA LYS A 10 1.75 23.12 -9.26
C LYS A 10 0.83 22.15 -10.00
N TYR A 11 1.02 20.84 -9.85
CA TYR A 11 0.24 19.81 -10.53
C TYR A 11 -0.82 19.19 -9.61
N ALA A 12 -1.90 18.72 -10.21
CA ALA A 12 -2.81 17.80 -9.55
C ALA A 12 -2.23 16.39 -9.67
N LEU A 13 -2.07 15.70 -8.53
CA LEU A 13 -1.71 14.29 -8.54
C LEU A 13 -2.99 13.47 -8.74
N ILE A 14 -2.93 12.51 -9.66
CA ILE A 14 -4.00 11.55 -9.91
C ILE A 14 -3.46 10.15 -9.69
N SER A 15 -4.34 9.24 -9.29
CA SER A 15 -4.05 7.86 -8.97
C SER A 15 -4.89 6.95 -9.85
N ASN A 16 -4.26 6.06 -10.61
CA ASN A 16 -4.95 5.24 -11.60
C ASN A 16 -4.40 3.82 -11.58
N SER A 17 -5.29 2.84 -11.69
CA SER A 17 -4.92 1.43 -11.52
C SER A 17 -3.95 0.86 -12.55
N ASP A 18 -3.84 1.45 -13.75
CA ASP A 18 -3.11 0.89 -14.88
C ASP A 18 -3.48 -0.59 -15.13
N ALA A 19 -4.80 -0.82 -15.25
CA ALA A 19 -5.35 -2.16 -15.18
C ALA A 19 -5.19 -2.91 -16.51
N HIS A 20 -4.54 -4.06 -16.43
CA HIS A 20 -4.33 -5.00 -17.54
C HIS A 20 -5.19 -6.26 -17.42
N SER A 21 -6.13 -6.29 -16.46
CA SER A 21 -7.12 -7.35 -16.31
C SER A 21 -8.34 -6.83 -15.57
N PHE A 22 -9.46 -7.51 -15.75
CA PHE A 22 -10.75 -7.15 -15.17
C PHE A 22 -10.89 -7.45 -13.67
N TRP A 23 -9.90 -8.11 -13.06
CA TRP A 23 -9.99 -8.53 -11.66
C TRP A 23 -10.04 -7.32 -10.70
N PRO A 24 -10.91 -7.31 -9.66
CA PRO A 24 -11.05 -6.16 -8.76
C PRO A 24 -9.77 -5.72 -8.01
N TRP A 25 -8.88 -6.66 -7.68
CA TRP A 25 -7.54 -6.31 -7.14
C TRP A 25 -6.58 -5.70 -8.17
N ARG A 26 -7.03 -5.54 -9.42
CA ARG A 26 -6.32 -4.87 -10.52
C ARG A 26 -7.07 -3.63 -10.96
N ILE A 27 -8.32 -3.76 -11.41
CA ILE A 27 -9.13 -2.62 -11.85
C ILE A 27 -9.61 -1.81 -10.65
N GLY A 28 -9.35 -0.51 -10.63
CA GLY A 28 -9.78 0.36 -9.53
C GLY A 28 -9.02 0.18 -8.21
N ARG A 29 -7.91 -0.58 -8.20
CA ARG A 29 -6.97 -0.64 -7.05
C ARG A 29 -6.40 0.73 -6.67
N GLU A 30 -6.36 1.62 -7.66
CA GLU A 30 -6.03 3.03 -7.55
C GLU A 30 -7.08 3.81 -8.33
N ALA A 31 -7.57 4.90 -7.74
CA ALA A 31 -8.69 5.65 -8.31
C ALA A 31 -8.68 7.11 -7.83
N ASN A 32 -9.53 7.92 -8.45
CA ASN A 32 -9.75 9.32 -8.10
C ASN A 32 -11.23 9.51 -7.74
N VAL A 33 -11.52 10.16 -6.61
CA VAL A 33 -12.88 10.36 -6.13
C VAL A 33 -13.32 11.79 -6.38
N PHE A 34 -14.42 11.94 -7.11
CA PHE A 34 -14.97 13.23 -7.50
C PHE A 34 -16.41 13.41 -7.04
N GLU A 35 -16.73 14.65 -6.67
CA GLU A 35 -18.08 15.14 -6.44
C GLU A 35 -18.43 16.14 -7.55
N LEU A 36 -19.21 15.69 -8.55
CA LEU A 36 -19.53 16.48 -9.73
C LEU A 36 -21.04 16.62 -9.87
N LYS A 37 -21.50 17.83 -10.20
CA LYS A 37 -22.92 18.07 -10.53
C LYS A 37 -23.42 17.19 -11.67
N SER A 38 -22.56 16.94 -12.66
CA SER A 38 -22.81 16.01 -13.76
C SER A 38 -21.50 15.36 -14.20
N LEU A 39 -21.56 14.06 -14.52
CA LEU A 39 -20.41 13.33 -15.05
C LEU A 39 -20.20 13.73 -16.51
N SER A 40 -19.25 14.64 -16.73
CA SER A 40 -18.85 15.12 -18.06
C SER A 40 -17.33 15.28 -18.10
N TYR A 41 -16.76 15.17 -19.30
CA TYR A 41 -15.34 15.41 -19.51
C TYR A 41 -14.92 16.79 -18.99
N ASP A 42 -15.68 17.84 -19.33
CA ASP A 42 -15.36 19.21 -18.90
C ASP A 42 -15.49 19.41 -17.39
N GLY A 43 -16.44 18.73 -16.75
CA GLY A 43 -16.57 18.73 -15.29
C GLY A 43 -15.36 18.09 -14.61
N LEU A 44 -14.99 16.90 -15.09
CA LEU A 44 -13.85 16.14 -14.59
C LEU A 44 -12.52 16.88 -14.82
N PHE A 45 -12.28 17.33 -16.05
CA PHE A 45 -11.06 18.05 -16.43
C PHE A 45 -10.87 19.32 -15.61
N ARG A 46 -11.93 20.11 -15.42
CA ARG A 46 -11.87 21.32 -14.59
C ARG A 46 -11.57 20.98 -13.13
N ALA A 47 -12.25 19.98 -12.55
CA ALA A 47 -11.99 19.56 -11.17
C ALA A 47 -10.51 19.21 -10.94
N ILE A 48 -9.88 18.48 -11.88
CA ILE A 48 -8.45 18.14 -11.82
C ILE A 48 -7.59 19.38 -12.03
N LYS A 49 -7.81 20.14 -13.11
CA LYS A 49 -6.98 21.30 -13.48
C LYS A 49 -6.97 22.39 -12.40
N GLU A 50 -8.14 22.67 -11.82
CA GLU A 50 -8.32 23.70 -10.79
C GLU A 50 -7.92 23.21 -9.39
N ARG A 51 -7.77 21.89 -9.19
CA ARG A 51 -7.54 21.27 -7.87
C ARG A 51 -8.59 21.69 -6.85
N ASP A 52 -9.84 21.76 -7.29
CA ASP A 52 -10.98 22.16 -6.46
C ASP A 52 -11.30 21.03 -5.47
N LYS A 53 -10.95 21.21 -4.20
CA LYS A 53 -11.16 20.22 -3.13
C LYS A 53 -12.62 19.86 -2.87
N ASN A 54 -13.57 20.69 -3.33
CA ASN A 54 -14.99 20.38 -3.22
C ASN A 54 -15.45 19.44 -4.36
N LYS A 55 -14.65 19.29 -5.42
CA LYS A 55 -14.97 18.46 -6.58
C LYS A 55 -14.02 17.29 -6.78
N PHE A 56 -12.73 17.45 -6.49
CA PHE A 56 -11.74 16.38 -6.46
C PHE A 56 -11.41 16.10 -4.99
N LEU A 57 -12.10 15.12 -4.41
CA LEU A 57 -12.15 14.93 -2.96
C LEU A 57 -10.87 14.30 -2.44
N TYR A 58 -10.45 13.18 -3.05
CA TYR A 58 -9.23 12.45 -2.70
C TYR A 58 -8.86 11.43 -3.78
N THR A 59 -7.62 10.93 -3.72
CA THR A 59 -7.19 9.73 -4.44
C THR A 59 -7.30 8.49 -3.55
N ILE A 60 -7.52 7.33 -4.17
CA ILE A 60 -7.35 6.02 -3.57
C ILE A 60 -6.03 5.47 -4.11
N GLU A 61 -5.14 5.09 -3.22
CA GLU A 61 -3.76 4.71 -3.55
C GLU A 61 -3.43 3.34 -2.93
N VAL A 62 -2.49 2.64 -3.56
CA VAL A 62 -1.83 1.48 -2.94
C VAL A 62 -0.59 1.99 -2.21
N ASP A 63 -0.31 1.43 -1.03
CA ASP A 63 0.93 1.76 -0.33
C ASP A 63 2.15 1.42 -1.22
N PRO A 64 3.06 2.38 -1.47
CA PRO A 64 4.17 2.16 -2.39
C PRO A 64 5.15 1.08 -1.90
N GLY A 65 5.11 0.74 -0.61
CA GLY A 65 5.80 -0.39 0.00
C GLY A 65 5.49 -1.73 -0.66
N TYR A 66 4.34 -1.89 -1.29
CA TYR A 66 4.07 -3.09 -2.10
C TYR A 66 5.01 -3.21 -3.31
N GLY A 67 5.57 -2.10 -3.79
CA GLY A 67 6.42 -2.05 -4.96
C GLY A 67 7.63 -2.98 -4.86
N LYS A 68 7.84 -3.76 -5.92
CA LYS A 68 8.99 -4.68 -6.09
C LYS A 68 10.37 -4.06 -5.87
N TYR A 69 10.48 -2.76 -6.10
CA TYR A 69 11.71 -1.99 -6.02
C TYR A 69 11.47 -0.76 -5.14
N HIS A 70 10.72 -0.88 -4.05
CA HIS A 70 10.44 0.27 -3.20
C HIS A 70 11.67 0.66 -2.38
N PHE A 71 12.19 -0.28 -1.59
CA PHE A 71 13.40 -0.12 -0.80
C PHE A 71 14.64 -0.60 -1.55
N ASP A 72 15.80 -0.17 -1.06
CA ASP A 72 17.07 -0.70 -1.55
C ASP A 72 17.25 -2.12 -1.03
N GLY A 73 17.84 -2.99 -1.84
CA GLY A 73 18.08 -4.33 -1.36
C GLY A 73 18.88 -5.22 -2.27
N HIS A 74 19.07 -6.43 -1.78
CA HIS A 74 19.75 -7.50 -2.48
C HIS A 74 19.06 -8.82 -2.17
N ARG A 75 18.25 -9.29 -3.13
CA ARG A 75 17.35 -10.43 -2.99
C ARG A 75 18.08 -11.71 -2.58
N GLU A 76 19.22 -11.99 -3.23
CA GLU A 76 20.00 -13.19 -2.96
C GLU A 76 20.50 -13.25 -1.51
N CYS A 77 20.77 -12.10 -0.89
CA CYS A 77 21.20 -12.00 0.50
C CYS A 77 20.06 -11.70 1.49
N GLY A 78 18.84 -11.45 1.01
CA GLY A 78 17.71 -11.03 1.85
C GLY A 78 17.90 -9.69 2.56
N VAL A 79 18.76 -8.82 2.02
CA VAL A 79 19.03 -7.50 2.59
C VAL A 79 18.00 -6.50 2.08
N VAL A 80 17.37 -5.79 3.02
CA VAL A 80 16.38 -4.74 2.76
C VAL A 80 16.76 -3.53 3.61
N LEU A 81 16.99 -2.39 2.99
CA LEU A 81 17.48 -1.18 3.64
C LEU A 81 16.66 0.01 3.17
N SER A 82 16.34 0.91 4.10
CA SER A 82 15.87 2.23 3.74
C SER A 82 17.00 3.03 3.05
N PRO A 83 16.69 4.08 2.27
CA PRO A 83 17.70 4.87 1.58
C PRO A 83 18.82 5.37 2.48
N LYS A 84 18.45 5.88 3.66
CA LYS A 84 19.41 6.39 4.66
C LYS A 84 20.31 5.30 5.24
N GLU A 85 19.85 4.05 5.29
CA GLU A 85 20.67 2.92 5.75
C GLU A 85 21.60 2.44 4.63
N ALA A 86 21.11 2.39 3.39
CA ALA A 86 21.92 2.03 2.22
C ALA A 86 23.05 3.04 1.98
N GLU A 87 22.77 4.34 2.07
CA GLU A 87 23.77 5.42 1.93
C GLU A 87 24.91 5.29 2.95
N LYS A 88 24.61 4.93 4.20
CA LYS A 88 25.62 4.70 5.25
C LYS A 88 26.55 3.53 4.91
N LEU A 89 26.10 2.59 4.09
CA LEU A 89 26.86 1.46 3.59
C LEU A 89 27.42 1.70 2.18
N ASN A 90 27.42 2.96 1.70
CA ASN A 90 27.82 3.34 0.34
C ASN A 90 27.09 2.55 -0.74
N ASN A 91 25.82 2.19 -0.50
CA ASN A 91 25.00 1.36 -1.37
C ASN A 91 25.60 -0.04 -1.66
N ILE A 92 26.41 -0.56 -0.74
CA ILE A 92 27.02 -1.89 -0.82
C ILE A 92 26.31 -2.85 0.13
N CYS A 93 26.03 -4.07 -0.36
CA CYS A 93 25.45 -5.14 0.44
C CYS A 93 26.42 -5.57 1.55
N PRO A 94 26.01 -5.55 2.84
CA PRO A 94 26.88 -5.91 3.95
C PRO A 94 27.19 -7.42 4.03
N VAL A 95 26.47 -8.25 3.27
CA VAL A 95 26.62 -9.72 3.28
C VAL A 95 27.61 -10.19 2.21
N CYS A 96 27.52 -9.67 0.98
CA CYS A 96 28.30 -10.16 -0.16
C CYS A 96 29.23 -9.12 -0.79
N GLY A 97 29.18 -7.84 -0.36
CA GLY A 97 30.01 -6.77 -0.90
C GLY A 97 29.65 -6.28 -2.31
N ARG A 98 28.59 -6.82 -2.94
CA ARG A 98 28.08 -6.34 -4.23
C ARG A 98 27.20 -5.09 -4.04
N PRO A 99 27.03 -4.25 -5.08
CA PRO A 99 26.09 -3.13 -5.03
C PRO A 99 24.66 -3.59 -4.73
N LEU A 100 23.93 -2.78 -3.97
CA LEU A 100 22.49 -2.94 -3.75
C LEU A 100 21.72 -2.51 -5.00
N THR A 101 20.58 -3.15 -5.26
CA THR A 101 19.58 -2.63 -6.19
C THR A 101 18.92 -1.41 -5.55
N ILE A 102 19.09 -0.25 -6.18
CA ILE A 102 18.52 1.02 -5.70
C ILE A 102 17.01 1.07 -5.96
N GLY A 103 16.26 1.36 -4.91
CA GLY A 103 14.80 1.44 -4.91
C GLY A 103 14.26 2.82 -5.30
N VAL A 104 12.96 2.85 -5.58
CA VAL A 104 12.20 4.06 -5.92
C VAL A 104 12.24 5.06 -4.76
N LEU A 105 12.16 4.59 -3.51
CA LEU A 105 12.19 5.50 -2.36
C LEU A 105 13.54 6.23 -2.26
N HIS A 106 14.65 5.58 -2.63
CA HIS A 106 15.96 6.20 -2.66
C HIS A 106 16.01 7.34 -3.67
N ARG A 107 15.49 7.09 -4.88
CA ARG A 107 15.38 8.15 -5.90
C ARG A 107 14.50 9.31 -5.45
N VAL A 108 13.44 9.04 -4.68
CA VAL A 108 12.62 10.10 -4.08
C VAL A 108 13.41 10.87 -3.03
N GLU A 109 14.19 10.19 -2.18
CA GLU A 109 15.04 10.82 -1.16
C GLU A 109 16.06 11.78 -1.78
N GLU A 110 16.75 11.35 -2.84
CA GLU A 110 17.74 12.16 -3.59
C GLU A 110 17.15 13.47 -4.13
N LEU A 111 15.89 13.42 -4.56
CA LEU A 111 15.20 14.55 -5.18
C LEU A 111 14.38 15.39 -4.19
N ALA A 112 14.17 14.88 -2.98
CA ALA A 112 13.30 15.50 -1.99
C ALA A 112 13.89 16.80 -1.45
N ASP A 113 13.10 17.86 -1.50
CA ASP A 113 13.41 19.15 -0.88
C ASP A 113 12.65 19.36 0.44
N ARG A 114 11.89 18.34 0.87
CA ARG A 114 11.11 18.33 2.11
C ARG A 114 11.26 17.02 2.87
N LYS A 115 11.07 17.12 4.18
CA LYS A 115 11.04 15.98 5.09
C LYS A 115 9.89 15.04 4.79
N GLU A 116 10.07 13.79 5.17
CA GLU A 116 9.02 12.79 5.17
C GLU A 116 7.82 13.25 6.02
N GLY A 117 6.61 12.91 5.58
CA GLY A 117 5.37 13.33 6.23
C GLY A 117 4.88 14.75 5.91
N PHE A 118 5.62 15.52 5.10
CA PHE A 118 5.15 16.85 4.69
C PHE A 118 3.86 16.79 3.86
N VAL A 119 2.90 17.65 4.19
CA VAL A 119 1.62 17.79 3.48
C VAL A 119 1.48 19.23 2.93
N PRO A 120 1.44 19.42 1.59
CA PRO A 120 1.23 20.73 1.00
C PRO A 120 -0.15 21.28 1.33
N LYS A 121 -0.27 22.59 1.64
CA LYS A 121 -1.54 23.23 2.06
C LYS A 121 -2.70 22.97 1.08
N ASN A 122 -2.42 23.00 -0.22
CA ASN A 122 -3.41 22.87 -1.28
C ASN A 122 -3.43 21.48 -1.94
N SER A 123 -2.85 20.45 -1.30
CA SER A 123 -2.90 19.09 -1.86
C SER A 123 -4.31 18.50 -1.79
N ILE A 124 -4.64 17.67 -2.79
CA ILE A 124 -5.75 16.73 -2.72
C ILE A 124 -5.30 15.56 -1.84
N PRO A 125 -6.04 15.19 -0.78
CA PRO A 125 -5.63 14.10 0.11
C PRO A 125 -5.73 12.75 -0.60
N PHE A 126 -5.16 11.71 0.01
CA PHE A 126 -5.27 10.33 -0.46
C PHE A 126 -5.70 9.39 0.66
N LYS A 127 -6.25 8.24 0.29
CA LYS A 127 -6.51 7.11 1.18
C LYS A 127 -5.76 5.89 0.66
N SER A 128 -4.95 5.28 1.51
CA SER A 128 -4.28 4.02 1.19
C SER A 128 -5.24 2.85 1.43
N LEU A 129 -5.43 1.97 0.46
CA LEU A 129 -6.26 0.78 0.59
C LEU A 129 -5.51 -0.47 0.13
N ILE A 130 -5.96 -1.61 0.67
CA ILE A 130 -5.57 -2.95 0.22
C ILE A 130 -6.81 -3.57 -0.41
N PRO A 131 -6.70 -4.22 -1.60
CA PRO A 131 -7.84 -4.90 -2.19
C PRO A 131 -8.51 -5.89 -1.24
N LEU A 132 -9.84 -5.93 -1.25
CA LEU A 132 -10.62 -6.74 -0.30
C LEU A 132 -10.25 -8.22 -0.38
N SER A 133 -10.02 -8.75 -1.58
CA SER A 133 -9.60 -10.14 -1.76
C SER A 133 -8.24 -10.43 -1.12
N GLU A 134 -7.31 -9.47 -1.12
CA GLU A 134 -6.00 -9.61 -0.47
C GLU A 134 -6.15 -9.60 1.06
N ILE A 135 -7.00 -8.71 1.59
CA ILE A 135 -7.33 -8.65 3.03
C ILE A 135 -7.90 -10.00 3.47
N VAL A 136 -8.95 -10.48 2.79
CA VAL A 136 -9.61 -11.77 3.10
C VAL A 136 -8.60 -12.93 2.98
N SER A 137 -7.77 -12.93 1.93
CA SER A 137 -6.75 -13.94 1.72
C SER A 137 -5.69 -13.96 2.82
N ALA A 138 -5.35 -12.82 3.43
CA ALA A 138 -4.38 -12.75 4.52
C ALA A 138 -4.85 -13.51 5.78
N PHE A 139 -6.16 -13.56 6.02
CA PHE A 139 -6.75 -14.27 7.18
C PHE A 139 -7.07 -15.73 6.88
N ILE A 140 -7.71 -16.02 5.74
CA ILE A 140 -8.04 -17.40 5.36
C ILE A 140 -6.76 -18.19 5.01
N GLY A 141 -5.78 -17.50 4.43
CA GLY A 141 -4.66 -18.10 3.72
C GLY A 141 -5.05 -18.56 2.32
N GLY A 142 -4.04 -18.73 1.46
CA GLY A 142 -4.23 -19.05 0.06
C GLY A 142 -3.96 -17.83 -0.83
N GLN A 143 -4.46 -17.89 -2.05
CA GLN A 143 -4.32 -16.83 -3.05
C GLN A 143 -5.60 -15.98 -3.10
N PRO A 144 -5.51 -14.68 -3.49
CA PRO A 144 -6.67 -13.79 -3.61
C PRO A 144 -7.75 -14.30 -4.57
N PHE A 145 -7.38 -15.17 -5.52
CA PHE A 145 -8.30 -15.77 -6.49
C PHE A 145 -8.88 -17.13 -6.06
N SER A 146 -8.59 -17.60 -4.84
CA SER A 146 -9.08 -18.89 -4.37
C SER A 146 -10.59 -18.88 -4.12
N LYS A 147 -11.24 -20.03 -4.29
CA LYS A 147 -12.69 -20.18 -4.12
C LYS A 147 -13.18 -19.69 -2.75
N LYS A 148 -12.47 -20.06 -1.67
CA LYS A 148 -12.81 -19.65 -0.30
C LYS A 148 -12.75 -18.13 -0.09
N VAL A 149 -11.76 -17.46 -0.69
CA VAL A 149 -11.66 -15.99 -0.64
C VAL A 149 -12.80 -15.36 -1.42
N TRP A 150 -13.12 -15.90 -2.59
CA TRP A 150 -14.18 -15.39 -3.45
C TRP A 150 -15.59 -15.59 -2.89
N GLU A 151 -15.84 -16.66 -2.14
CA GLU A 151 -17.12 -16.85 -1.43
C GLU A 151 -17.35 -15.68 -0.46
N ILE A 152 -16.39 -15.40 0.44
CA ILE A 152 -16.50 -14.28 1.39
C ILE A 152 -16.54 -12.93 0.68
N TYR A 153 -15.68 -12.72 -0.32
CA TYR A 153 -15.68 -11.50 -1.12
C TYR A 153 -17.07 -11.26 -1.71
N THR A 154 -17.65 -12.26 -2.36
CA THR A 154 -18.96 -12.14 -3.03
C THR A 154 -20.08 -11.86 -2.03
N ASP A 155 -20.06 -12.48 -0.85
CA ASP A 155 -21.07 -12.24 0.16
C ASP A 155 -21.00 -10.82 0.75
N LEU A 156 -19.79 -10.28 0.92
CA LEU A 156 -19.59 -8.87 1.26
C LEU A 156 -20.10 -7.96 0.14
N ILE A 157 -19.79 -8.24 -1.12
CA ILE A 157 -20.30 -7.45 -2.25
C ILE A 157 -21.83 -7.51 -2.32
N LYS A 158 -22.47 -8.67 -2.10
CA LYS A 158 -23.94 -8.78 -2.08
C LYS A 158 -24.57 -7.93 -0.98
N LYS A 159 -23.94 -7.84 0.19
CA LYS A 159 -24.48 -7.06 1.32
C LYS A 159 -24.28 -5.55 1.13
N PHE A 160 -23.09 -5.12 0.70
CA PHE A 160 -22.69 -3.71 0.68
C PHE A 160 -22.71 -3.06 -0.72
N GLY A 161 -22.91 -3.87 -1.76
CA GLY A 161 -23.05 -3.45 -3.16
C GLY A 161 -21.74 -3.44 -3.95
N ASN A 162 -20.64 -2.92 -3.39
CA ASN A 162 -19.34 -2.90 -4.06
C ASN A 162 -18.15 -2.90 -3.09
N GLU A 163 -16.95 -3.16 -3.63
CA GLU A 163 -15.73 -3.29 -2.84
C GLU A 163 -15.35 -1.99 -2.11
N LEU A 164 -15.47 -0.85 -2.77
CA LEU A 164 -15.11 0.44 -2.17
C LEU A 164 -16.00 0.77 -0.97
N LYS A 165 -17.30 0.43 -1.00
CA LYS A 165 -18.19 0.58 0.16
C LYS A 165 -17.78 -0.31 1.32
N VAL A 166 -17.40 -1.56 1.05
CA VAL A 166 -16.87 -2.47 2.09
C VAL A 166 -15.61 -1.87 2.73
N LEU A 167 -14.67 -1.38 1.91
CA LEU A 167 -13.39 -0.87 2.38
C LEU A 167 -13.48 0.50 3.06
N LEU A 168 -14.38 1.39 2.61
CA LEU A 168 -14.41 2.80 3.05
C LEU A 168 -15.55 3.12 4.02
N GLU A 169 -16.69 2.43 3.95
CA GLU A 169 -17.94 2.88 4.60
C GLU A 169 -18.50 1.86 5.59
N ALA A 170 -18.46 0.55 5.29
CA ALA A 170 -19.14 -0.49 6.07
C ALA A 170 -18.74 -0.51 7.56
N GLY A 171 -19.70 -0.63 8.48
CA GLY A 171 -19.43 -0.70 9.92
C GLY A 171 -18.80 -2.04 10.33
N GLU A 172 -17.99 -2.05 11.39
CA GLU A 172 -17.34 -3.28 11.88
C GLU A 172 -18.37 -4.38 12.23
N GLU A 173 -19.43 -4.02 12.96
CA GLU A 173 -20.51 -4.95 13.35
C GLU A 173 -21.24 -5.53 12.13
N GLU A 174 -21.50 -4.70 11.11
CA GLU A 174 -22.14 -5.14 9.88
C GLU A 174 -21.22 -6.10 9.10
N LEU A 175 -19.91 -5.81 9.04
CA LEU A 175 -18.93 -6.69 8.42
C LEU A 175 -18.86 -8.04 9.15
N ALA A 176 -18.86 -8.03 10.48
CA ALA A 176 -18.84 -9.23 11.32
C ALA A 176 -20.11 -10.09 11.20
N SER A 177 -21.23 -9.51 10.74
CA SER A 177 -22.44 -10.27 10.44
C SER A 177 -22.35 -11.14 9.17
N VAL A 178 -21.39 -10.83 8.27
CA VAL A 178 -21.22 -11.52 6.97
C VAL A 178 -19.95 -12.36 6.93
N CYS A 179 -18.88 -11.89 7.55
CA CYS A 179 -17.58 -12.56 7.55
C CYS A 179 -17.06 -12.76 8.98
N ARG A 180 -15.98 -13.52 9.11
CA ARG A 180 -15.36 -13.79 10.41
C ARG A 180 -14.84 -12.50 11.05
N GLU A 181 -14.96 -12.39 12.38
CA GLU A 181 -14.65 -11.17 13.13
C GLU A 181 -13.22 -10.64 12.91
N ASP A 182 -12.24 -11.52 12.73
CA ASP A 182 -10.86 -11.13 12.43
C ASP A 182 -10.71 -10.46 11.05
N ILE A 183 -11.49 -10.88 10.05
CA ILE A 183 -11.52 -10.26 8.71
C ILE A 183 -12.17 -8.88 8.81
N ALA A 184 -13.29 -8.75 9.53
CA ALA A 184 -13.97 -7.48 9.75
C ALA A 184 -13.01 -6.45 10.40
N LYS A 185 -12.33 -6.85 11.48
CA LYS A 185 -11.28 -6.04 12.13
C LYS A 185 -10.15 -5.71 11.16
N GLY A 186 -9.72 -6.67 10.35
CA GLY A 186 -8.70 -6.46 9.33
C GLY A 186 -9.07 -5.38 8.31
N ILE A 187 -10.32 -5.36 7.84
CA ILE A 187 -10.84 -4.33 6.92
C ILE A 187 -10.79 -2.95 7.62
N VAL A 188 -11.25 -2.86 8.86
CA VAL A 188 -11.25 -1.61 9.64
C VAL A 188 -9.81 -1.11 9.87
N MET A 189 -8.89 -1.99 10.24
CA MET A 189 -7.48 -1.63 10.42
C MET A 189 -6.83 -1.08 9.14
N VAL A 190 -7.19 -1.63 7.97
CA VAL A 190 -6.74 -1.10 6.68
C VAL A 190 -7.31 0.30 6.45
N ARG A 191 -8.62 0.48 6.67
CA ARG A 191 -9.30 1.77 6.54
C ARG A 191 -8.68 2.86 7.43
N GLU A 192 -8.27 2.50 8.63
CA GLU A 192 -7.65 3.39 9.61
C GLU A 192 -6.13 3.54 9.43
N ASN A 193 -5.56 2.93 8.38
CA ASN A 193 -4.12 2.95 8.09
C ASN A 193 -3.25 2.42 9.26
N LYS A 194 -3.76 1.43 10.01
CA LYS A 194 -3.08 0.78 11.15
C LYS A 194 -2.27 -0.46 10.75
N ILE A 195 -2.20 -0.76 9.45
CA ILE A 195 -1.46 -1.92 8.93
C ILE A 195 -0.06 -1.49 8.51
N ARG A 196 0.94 -2.14 9.10
CA ARG A 196 2.33 -2.00 8.66
C ARG A 196 2.55 -2.80 7.39
N ILE A 197 3.21 -2.20 6.41
CA ILE A 197 3.66 -2.87 5.18
C ILE A 197 5.14 -3.21 5.32
N VAL A 198 5.50 -4.46 5.00
CA VAL A 198 6.90 -4.83 4.77
C VAL A 198 7.24 -4.42 3.34
N PRO A 199 8.23 -3.54 3.14
CA PRO A 199 8.53 -3.01 1.82
C PRO A 199 9.12 -4.08 0.90
N GLY A 200 8.76 -4.01 -0.38
CA GLY A 200 9.40 -4.77 -1.43
C GLY A 200 10.77 -4.20 -1.79
N PHE A 201 11.62 -5.04 -2.34
CA PHE A 201 13.01 -4.74 -2.67
C PHE A 201 13.51 -5.70 -3.74
N ASP A 202 14.44 -5.22 -4.57
CA ASP A 202 15.16 -6.03 -5.56
C ASP A 202 14.27 -7.07 -6.30
N GLY A 203 13.09 -6.64 -6.74
CA GLY A 203 12.09 -7.40 -7.50
C GLY A 203 11.20 -8.35 -6.69
N VAL A 204 11.32 -8.37 -5.36
CA VAL A 204 10.40 -9.03 -4.41
C VAL A 204 9.30 -8.06 -4.03
N TYR A 205 8.03 -8.47 -4.15
CA TYR A 205 6.90 -7.65 -3.71
C TYR A 205 6.90 -7.47 -2.19
N GLY A 206 6.52 -6.26 -1.77
CA GLY A 206 6.14 -6.03 -0.37
C GLY A 206 4.83 -6.71 -0.03
N TYR A 207 4.50 -6.73 1.25
CA TYR A 207 3.28 -7.38 1.74
C TYR A 207 2.80 -6.74 3.04
N PRO A 208 1.48 -6.79 3.31
CA PRO A 208 0.91 -6.24 4.53
C PRO A 208 1.10 -7.22 5.70
N LEU A 209 1.43 -6.70 6.88
CA LEU A 209 1.43 -7.47 8.11
C LEU A 209 0.01 -7.63 8.65
N LEU A 210 -0.71 -8.55 8.01
CA LEU A 210 -2.11 -8.84 8.30
C LEU A 210 -2.33 -10.36 8.43
N GLY A 211 -3.22 -10.76 9.35
CA GLY A 211 -3.58 -12.17 9.57
C GLY A 211 -2.36 -13.09 9.70
N LYS A 212 -2.32 -14.14 8.88
CA LYS A 212 -1.24 -15.15 8.88
C LYS A 212 0.12 -14.59 8.49
N LEU A 213 0.19 -13.49 7.73
CA LEU A 213 1.45 -12.86 7.36
C LEU A 213 2.11 -12.18 8.57
N LYS A 214 1.31 -11.55 9.43
CA LYS A 214 1.78 -10.98 10.70
C LYS A 214 2.37 -12.05 11.61
N GLU A 215 1.70 -13.19 11.75
CA GLU A 215 2.17 -14.31 12.56
C GLU A 215 3.50 -14.90 12.06
N ARG A 216 3.68 -14.97 10.73
CA ARG A 216 4.93 -15.45 10.13
C ARG A 216 6.08 -14.51 10.42
N GLU A 217 5.87 -13.21 10.33
CA GLU A 217 6.93 -12.22 10.57
C GLU A 217 7.39 -12.24 12.04
N MET A 218 6.45 -12.28 12.99
CA MET A 218 6.77 -12.40 14.42
C MET A 218 7.60 -13.65 14.73
N LYS A 219 7.33 -14.78 14.05
CA LYS A 219 8.12 -16.02 14.20
C LYS A 219 9.53 -15.88 13.62
N THR A 220 9.71 -15.09 12.57
CA THR A 220 11.02 -14.84 11.94
C THR A 220 11.88 -13.91 12.81
N GLU A 221 11.30 -12.82 13.35
CA GLU A 221 11.98 -11.93 14.31
C GLU A 221 12.45 -12.70 15.54
N THR A 222 11.56 -13.51 16.14
CA THR A 222 11.91 -14.33 17.32
C THR A 222 13.05 -15.32 17.06
N LYS A 223 13.24 -15.77 15.82
CA LYS A 223 14.36 -16.65 15.45
C LYS A 223 15.67 -15.88 15.27
N ARG A 224 15.63 -14.66 14.73
CA ARG A 224 16.80 -13.78 14.57
C ARG A 224 17.35 -13.34 15.92
N ASP A 225 16.49 -13.00 16.88
CA ASP A 225 16.90 -12.62 18.25
C ASP A 225 17.54 -13.78 19.04
N LYS A 226 17.29 -15.03 18.64
CA LYS A 226 17.90 -16.23 19.24
C LYS A 226 19.23 -16.63 18.61
N GLN A 227 19.60 -16.03 17.48
CA GLN A 227 20.87 -16.33 16.82
C GLN A 227 21.97 -15.49 17.48
N LYS A 228 22.62 -16.08 18.49
CA LYS A 228 23.76 -15.48 19.21
C LYS A 228 24.80 -14.92 18.25
N SER A 229 25.34 -13.75 18.58
CA SER A 229 26.44 -13.18 17.79
C SER A 229 27.70 -14.04 17.95
N LEU A 230 28.59 -14.08 16.95
CA LEU A 230 29.89 -14.74 17.03
C LEU A 230 30.79 -14.25 18.20
N LYS A 231 30.41 -13.17 18.89
CA LYS A 231 31.04 -12.68 20.12
C LYS A 231 30.49 -13.31 21.41
N GLU A 232 29.44 -14.12 21.30
CA GLU A 232 28.79 -14.82 22.42
C GLU A 232 29.12 -16.33 22.43
N PHE A 233 30.09 -16.74 21.61
CA PHE A 233 30.76 -18.04 21.63
C PHE A 233 32.22 -17.87 22.05
#